data_AF-A0A0B7N821-F1
#
_entry.id   AF-A0A0B7N821-F1
#
_cell.length_a   1.000
_cell.length_b   1.000
_cell.length_c   1.000
_cell.angle_alpha   90.00
_cell.angle_beta   90.00
_cell.angle_gamma   90.00
#
_symmetry.space_group_name_H-M   'P 1'
#
loop_
_entity.id
_entity.type
_entity.pdbx_description
1 polymer ?
#
loop_
_entity_poly.entity_id
_entity_poly.type
_entity_poly.pdbx_seq_one_letter_code
_entity_poly.pdbx_strand_id
1 'polypeptide(L)'
;MNNILDLTENTKNSQQDCFSSEQQQQLETIFHFNPQYCSLDAEQEIDSLLRNVSAENTFNKDFSNYTVLSGSQKLAQHKDENTKPVELHAEDSEVFDQEANLSEGDYIVKIWGPVIEKLFRGKKVFTHWGDTISANGNEETLNRKMDLRFLCMTNKCGADVGDAEFGKIAFQQKYYYDKQKLVTNGKNQLNQILKNYYGQPSDVKLCLLQVLGFEAVIYCMWLDRDGVYVLKKIKEFDMPTRATTLDTDTKNLMDGLSILQSLVYDLAALYNDICKKRNKMKALTQPMLSYNKTAWHRTIWTPPPRPQQPAKTT
;
A
#
# COMPACT_ATOMS: atom_id res chain seq x y z
N MET A 1 -17.81 16.21 -0.81
CA MET A 1 -16.62 15.54 -1.38
C MET A 1 -15.37 16.14 -0.77
N ASN A 2 -14.33 15.34 -0.51
CA ASN A 2 -13.11 15.78 0.18
C ASN A 2 -12.14 16.61 -0.69
N ASN A 3 -12.60 17.21 -1.80
CA ASN A 3 -11.77 17.86 -2.82
C ASN A 3 -10.63 16.96 -3.33
N ILE A 4 -10.92 15.66 -3.44
CA ILE A 4 -10.02 14.67 -4.01
C ILE A 4 -10.54 14.40 -5.42
N LEU A 5 -9.65 14.53 -6.40
CA LEU A 5 -9.79 14.04 -7.76
C LEU A 5 -9.29 12.60 -7.76
N ASP A 6 -10.23 11.66 -7.70
CA ASP A 6 -9.97 10.23 -7.75
C ASP A 6 -9.87 9.76 -9.20
N LEU A 7 -8.64 9.44 -9.62
CA LEU A 7 -8.30 8.95 -10.95
C LEU A 7 -7.98 7.45 -10.95
N THR A 8 -8.45 6.71 -9.95
CA THR A 8 -8.06 5.31 -9.78
C THR A 8 -8.92 4.32 -10.58
N GLU A 9 -10.11 4.73 -11.03
CA GLU A 9 -11.11 3.84 -11.63
C GLU A 9 -11.86 4.47 -12.80
N ASN A 10 -12.01 3.69 -13.87
CA ASN A 10 -12.80 4.03 -15.06
C ASN A 10 -14.07 3.17 -15.15
N THR A 11 -14.78 3.02 -14.01
CA THR A 11 -16.04 2.29 -13.94
C THR A 11 -17.23 3.25 -13.99
N LYS A 12 -18.39 2.75 -14.42
CA LYS A 12 -19.64 3.51 -14.40
C LYS A 12 -19.92 4.10 -13.01
N ASN A 13 -20.29 5.37 -12.95
CA ASN A 13 -20.48 6.18 -11.74
C ASN A 13 -19.20 6.51 -10.95
N SER A 14 -18.00 6.23 -11.47
CA SER A 14 -16.77 6.76 -10.87
C SER A 14 -16.66 8.26 -11.11
N GLN A 15 -15.70 8.92 -10.45
CA GLN A 15 -15.42 10.32 -10.75
C GLN A 15 -14.87 10.50 -12.17
N GLN A 16 -14.12 9.52 -12.71
CA GLN A 16 -13.65 9.57 -14.10
C GLN A 16 -14.80 9.48 -15.11
N ASP A 17 -15.86 8.72 -14.81
CA ASP A 17 -17.06 8.60 -15.65
C ASP A 17 -17.81 9.94 -15.82
N CYS A 18 -17.53 10.92 -14.96
CA CYS A 18 -18.06 12.29 -15.09
C CYS A 18 -17.36 13.12 -16.18
N PHE A 19 -16.26 12.63 -16.75
CA PHE A 19 -15.47 13.31 -17.78
C PHE A 19 -15.60 12.61 -19.14
N SER A 20 -15.49 13.35 -20.23
CA SER A 20 -15.39 12.74 -21.57
C SER A 20 -14.10 11.93 -21.72
N SER A 21 -14.04 10.99 -22.66
CA SER A 21 -12.82 10.20 -22.90
C SER A 21 -11.59 11.07 -23.25
N GLU A 22 -11.80 12.19 -23.96
CA GLU A 22 -10.74 13.17 -24.24
C GLU A 22 -10.24 13.84 -22.95
N GLN A 23 -11.17 14.25 -22.07
CA GLN A 23 -10.81 14.82 -20.77
C GLN A 23 -10.10 13.80 -19.89
N GLN A 24 -10.54 12.54 -19.87
CA GLN A 24 -9.85 11.47 -19.13
C GLN A 24 -8.39 11.33 -19.60
N GLN A 25 -8.15 11.32 -20.91
CA GLN A 25 -6.79 11.26 -21.47
C GLN A 25 -5.96 12.50 -21.11
N GLN A 26 -6.56 13.69 -21.13
CA GLN A 26 -5.91 14.93 -20.69
C GLN A 26 -5.55 14.87 -19.21
N LEU A 27 -6.46 14.38 -18.34
CA LEU A 27 -6.21 14.21 -16.92
C LEU A 27 -5.06 13.23 -16.67
N GLU A 28 -5.02 12.11 -17.39
CA GLU A 28 -3.91 11.15 -17.29
C GLU A 28 -2.55 11.76 -17.70
N THR A 29 -2.57 12.66 -18.69
CA THR A 29 -1.39 13.39 -19.14
C THR A 29 -0.94 14.44 -18.14
N ILE A 30 -1.88 15.25 -17.62
CA ILE A 30 -1.63 16.32 -16.66
C ILE A 30 -1.13 15.75 -15.34
N PHE A 31 -1.76 14.69 -14.87
CA PHE A 31 -1.45 14.03 -13.60
C PHE A 31 -0.62 12.76 -13.83
N HIS A 32 0.22 12.77 -14.86
CA HIS A 32 1.17 11.69 -15.09
C HIS A 32 2.20 11.65 -13.95
N PHE A 33 2.31 10.49 -13.32
CA PHE A 33 3.31 10.24 -12.29
C PHE A 33 3.73 8.78 -12.42
N ASN A 34 5.02 8.57 -12.62
CA ASN A 34 5.64 7.26 -12.64
C ASN A 34 6.72 7.25 -11.55
N PRO A 35 6.55 6.50 -10.46
CA PRO A 35 7.56 6.43 -9.41
C PRO A 35 8.87 5.90 -9.98
N GLN A 36 9.99 6.44 -9.50
CA GLN A 36 11.30 5.91 -9.87
C GLN A 36 11.55 4.60 -9.11
N TYR A 37 12.02 3.59 -9.85
CA TYR A 37 12.40 2.30 -9.29
C TYR A 37 13.79 2.42 -8.65
N CYS A 38 13.94 1.94 -7.41
CA CYS A 38 15.25 1.69 -6.84
C CYS A 38 15.71 0.29 -7.26
N SER A 39 16.26 0.17 -8.47
CA SER A 39 16.32 -1.11 -9.23
C SER A 39 17.45 -2.07 -8.86
N LEU A 40 18.28 -1.81 -7.84
CA LEU A 40 19.51 -2.60 -7.63
C LEU A 40 19.58 -3.31 -6.26
N ASP A 41 19.19 -2.64 -5.18
CA ASP A 41 19.23 -3.26 -3.85
C ASP A 41 17.95 -4.05 -3.53
N ALA A 42 16.80 -3.60 -4.04
CA ALA A 42 15.51 -4.24 -3.77
C ALA A 42 15.39 -5.60 -4.45
N GLU A 43 15.85 -5.76 -5.70
CA GLU A 43 15.78 -7.06 -6.38
C GLU A 43 16.65 -8.10 -5.67
N GLN A 44 17.89 -7.76 -5.30
CA GLN A 44 18.79 -8.69 -4.59
C GLN A 44 18.32 -8.97 -3.16
N GLU A 45 17.85 -7.95 -2.44
CA GLU A 45 17.25 -8.14 -1.11
C GLU A 45 16.03 -9.04 -1.26
N ILE A 46 15.05 -8.72 -2.10
CA ILE A 46 13.82 -9.50 -2.21
C ILE A 46 14.06 -10.91 -2.79
N ASP A 47 14.98 -11.08 -3.74
CA ASP A 47 15.43 -12.42 -4.16
C ASP A 47 16.03 -13.20 -3.00
N SER A 48 16.86 -12.55 -2.18
CA SER A 48 17.38 -13.18 -0.95
C SER A 48 16.28 -13.39 0.10
N LEU A 49 15.23 -12.57 0.10
CA LEU A 49 14.08 -12.75 0.98
C LEU A 49 13.34 -14.03 0.62
N LEU A 50 13.12 -14.27 -0.67
CA LEU A 50 12.51 -15.50 -1.16
C LEU A 50 13.43 -16.71 -0.95
N ARG A 51 14.74 -16.57 -1.20
CA ARG A 51 15.74 -17.65 -1.01
C ARG A 51 16.10 -17.98 0.44
N ASN A 52 16.02 -17.03 1.37
CA ASN A 52 16.32 -17.27 2.79
C ASN A 52 15.10 -17.84 3.53
N VAL A 53 13.88 -17.56 3.07
CA VAL A 53 12.71 -18.37 3.44
C VAL A 53 12.93 -19.84 3.00
N SER A 54 13.68 -20.05 1.90
CA SER A 54 14.15 -21.39 1.51
C SER A 54 15.20 -22.01 2.42
N ALA A 55 16.15 -21.21 2.88
CA ALA A 55 17.34 -21.72 3.58
C ALA A 55 17.14 -21.93 5.09
N GLU A 56 16.23 -21.19 5.74
CA GLU A 56 15.93 -21.35 7.16
C GLU A 56 15.06 -22.59 7.46
N ASN A 57 14.53 -23.26 6.42
CA ASN A 57 13.77 -24.50 6.54
C ASN A 57 14.56 -25.71 6.05
N THR A 58 15.30 -26.32 6.97
CA THR A 58 15.83 -27.68 6.79
C THR A 58 14.68 -28.69 6.85
N PHE A 59 14.01 -28.93 5.73
CA PHE A 59 13.21 -30.13 5.53
C PHE A 59 13.75 -30.92 4.34
N ASN A 60 14.45 -32.00 4.68
CA ASN A 60 14.84 -33.07 3.77
C ASN A 60 13.62 -33.60 3.01
N LYS A 61 13.68 -33.63 1.67
CA LYS A 61 13.54 -34.89 0.91
C LYS A 61 13.96 -34.74 -0.55
N ASP A 62 14.83 -35.66 -0.94
CA ASP A 62 15.20 -36.00 -2.31
C ASP A 62 14.00 -36.03 -3.27
N PHE A 63 14.14 -35.33 -4.40
CA PHE A 63 13.39 -35.63 -5.62
C PHE A 63 14.29 -35.49 -6.85
N SER A 64 15.35 -36.30 -6.86
CA SER A 64 16.04 -36.68 -8.10
C SER A 64 15.32 -37.88 -8.69
N ASN A 65 14.37 -37.65 -9.58
CA ASN A 65 13.95 -38.56 -10.66
C ASN A 65 12.68 -37.97 -11.27
N TYR A 66 12.75 -37.26 -12.40
CA TYR A 66 11.77 -37.41 -13.48
C TYR A 66 12.32 -36.85 -14.79
N THR A 67 12.21 -37.69 -15.82
CA THR A 67 12.72 -37.48 -17.16
C THR A 67 11.63 -36.89 -18.05
N VAL A 68 12.02 -35.93 -18.89
CA VAL A 68 11.17 -35.23 -19.87
C VAL A 68 10.71 -36.18 -20.98
N LEU A 69 9.41 -36.20 -21.31
CA LEU A 69 8.93 -36.64 -22.62
C LEU A 69 7.84 -35.72 -23.19
N SER A 70 8.05 -35.36 -24.44
CA SER A 70 7.24 -34.48 -25.28
C SER A 70 6.02 -35.15 -25.90
N GLY A 71 4.93 -34.39 -26.06
CA GLY A 71 4.02 -34.51 -27.21
C GLY A 71 2.87 -35.52 -27.11
N SER A 72 1.66 -34.98 -26.97
CA SER A 72 0.38 -35.48 -27.49
C SER A 72 -0.05 -36.93 -27.19
N GLN A 73 -0.88 -37.13 -26.16
CA GLN A 73 -2.07 -38.01 -26.18
C GLN A 73 -2.92 -37.85 -24.91
N LYS A 74 -4.24 -37.83 -25.08
CA LYS A 74 -5.24 -37.81 -23.99
C LYS A 74 -5.38 -39.23 -23.40
N LEU A 75 -5.32 -39.38 -22.07
CA LEU A 75 -6.40 -39.96 -21.24
C LEU A 75 -5.95 -40.06 -19.76
N ALA A 76 -6.91 -39.81 -18.88
CA ALA A 76 -7.12 -40.32 -17.51
C ALA A 76 -5.91 -40.67 -16.62
N GLN A 77 -5.95 -40.08 -15.42
CA GLN A 77 -5.32 -40.52 -14.17
C GLN A 77 -3.79 -40.54 -14.16
N HIS A 78 -3.20 -39.48 -13.60
CA HIS A 78 -2.29 -39.58 -12.46
C HIS A 78 -2.04 -38.18 -11.88
N LYS A 79 -2.09 -38.06 -10.55
CA LYS A 79 -1.52 -36.92 -9.80
C LYS A 79 -0.05 -36.84 -10.19
N ASP A 80 0.39 -35.72 -10.73
CA ASP A 80 1.81 -35.44 -10.96
C ASP A 80 2.25 -34.32 -10.02
N GLU A 81 3.14 -34.68 -9.11
CA GLU A 81 3.66 -33.92 -7.96
C GLU A 81 4.90 -33.10 -8.34
N ASN A 82 4.80 -32.23 -9.35
CA ASN A 82 5.95 -31.39 -9.74
C ASN A 82 5.61 -29.90 -9.91
N THR A 83 4.79 -29.40 -9.00
CA THR A 83 4.73 -27.97 -8.69
C THR A 83 5.53 -27.73 -7.42
N LYS A 84 6.73 -27.14 -7.53
CA LYS A 84 7.40 -26.52 -6.39
C LYS A 84 6.75 -25.15 -6.19
N PRO A 85 5.96 -24.94 -5.13
CA PRO A 85 5.44 -23.62 -4.85
C PRO A 85 6.54 -22.79 -4.15
N VAL A 86 6.55 -21.48 -4.34
CA VAL A 86 7.43 -20.53 -3.63
C VAL A 86 7.22 -20.72 -2.12
N GLU A 87 8.27 -20.88 -1.30
CA GLU A 87 8.16 -21.43 0.08
C GLU A 87 7.28 -20.71 1.09
N LEU A 88 6.73 -19.52 0.78
CA LEU A 88 5.54 -19.02 1.50
C LEU A 88 4.39 -20.04 1.48
N HIS A 89 4.26 -20.79 0.38
CA HIS A 89 3.37 -21.94 0.22
C HIS A 89 3.93 -23.25 0.79
N ALA A 90 5.22 -23.34 1.12
CA ALA A 90 5.79 -24.60 1.63
C ALA A 90 5.65 -24.71 3.16
N GLU A 91 5.69 -23.58 3.86
CA GLU A 91 5.43 -23.54 5.31
C GLU A 91 3.94 -23.67 5.63
N ASP A 92 3.07 -23.12 4.77
CA ASP A 92 1.63 -22.97 4.99
C ASP A 92 0.83 -23.29 3.71
N SER A 93 1.10 -24.41 3.03
CA SER A 93 0.41 -24.78 1.78
C SER A 93 -1.12 -24.80 1.94
N GLU A 94 -1.58 -25.18 3.13
CA GLU A 94 -3.01 -25.20 3.50
C GLU A 94 -3.66 -23.81 3.41
N VAL A 95 -2.90 -22.72 3.58
CA VAL A 95 -3.41 -21.35 3.48
C VAL A 95 -3.88 -21.07 2.06
N PHE A 96 -3.14 -21.53 1.06
CA PHE A 96 -3.47 -21.30 -0.35
C PHE A 96 -4.53 -22.27 -0.86
N ASP A 97 -4.60 -23.48 -0.30
CA ASP A 97 -5.61 -24.48 -0.66
C ASP A 97 -6.99 -24.22 -0.02
N GLN A 98 -7.04 -23.46 1.07
CA GLN A 98 -8.27 -23.18 1.83
C GLN A 98 -8.64 -21.69 1.87
N GLU A 99 -8.46 -20.98 0.76
CA GLU A 99 -8.76 -19.54 0.63
C GLU A 99 -10.12 -19.14 1.23
N ALA A 100 -11.16 -19.94 0.96
CA ALA A 100 -12.51 -19.69 1.47
C ALA A 100 -12.59 -19.61 3.01
N ASN A 101 -11.71 -20.34 3.71
CA ASN A 101 -11.66 -20.43 5.17
C ASN A 101 -10.76 -19.37 5.81
N LEU A 102 -9.92 -18.68 5.03
CA LEU A 102 -9.01 -17.66 5.57
C LEU A 102 -9.79 -16.47 6.14
N SER A 103 -9.39 -16.00 7.31
CA SER A 103 -9.82 -14.71 7.83
C SER A 103 -8.97 -13.58 7.23
N GLU A 104 -9.41 -12.34 7.39
CA GLU A 104 -8.59 -11.16 7.08
C GLU A 104 -7.26 -11.17 7.86
N GLY A 105 -7.31 -11.62 9.12
CA GLY A 105 -6.13 -11.77 9.96
C GLY A 105 -5.14 -12.81 9.43
N ASP A 106 -5.61 -13.87 8.76
CA ASP A 106 -4.72 -14.85 8.13
C ASP A 106 -3.94 -14.21 6.97
N TYR A 107 -4.59 -13.41 6.12
CA TYR A 107 -3.91 -12.67 5.05
C TYR A 107 -2.87 -11.70 5.61
N ILE A 108 -3.19 -11.00 6.71
CA ILE A 108 -2.25 -10.08 7.36
C ILE A 108 -1.08 -10.85 7.96
N VAL A 109 -1.34 -11.82 8.83
CA VAL A 109 -0.30 -12.44 9.66
C VAL A 109 0.56 -13.43 8.88
N LYS A 110 -0.03 -14.19 7.96
CA LYS A 110 0.65 -15.30 7.29
C LYS A 110 1.20 -14.94 5.92
N ILE A 111 0.57 -14.00 5.22
CA ILE A 111 0.88 -13.71 3.81
C ILE A 111 1.58 -12.35 3.69
N TRP A 112 0.87 -11.26 3.94
CA TRP A 112 1.37 -9.92 3.66
C TRP A 112 2.32 -9.38 4.74
N GLY A 113 2.04 -9.69 5.99
CA GLY A 113 2.83 -9.28 7.15
C GLY A 113 4.30 -9.65 7.02
N PRO A 114 4.65 -10.93 6.82
CA PRO A 114 6.04 -11.36 6.67
C PRO A 114 6.75 -10.66 5.52
N VAL A 115 6.09 -10.52 4.36
CA VAL A 115 6.67 -9.90 3.16
C VAL A 115 6.95 -8.41 3.40
N ILE A 116 5.97 -7.68 3.94
CA ILE A 116 6.09 -6.23 4.19
C ILE A 116 7.09 -5.97 5.33
N GLU A 117 7.06 -6.74 6.42
CA GLU A 117 8.05 -6.64 7.51
C GLU A 117 9.48 -6.84 6.99
N LYS A 118 9.69 -7.85 6.14
CA LYS A 118 11.00 -8.08 5.53
C LYS A 118 11.41 -6.92 4.61
N LEU A 119 10.48 -6.38 3.82
CA LEU A 119 10.73 -5.27 2.90
C LEU A 119 11.25 -4.00 3.61
N PHE A 120 10.83 -3.78 4.85
CA PHE A 120 11.22 -2.60 5.65
C PHE A 120 12.21 -2.90 6.80
N ARG A 121 12.61 -4.17 6.98
CA ARG A 121 13.50 -4.60 8.07
C ARG A 121 14.87 -3.91 8.01
N GLY A 122 15.31 -3.38 9.15
CA GLY A 122 16.62 -2.74 9.29
C GLY A 122 16.72 -1.35 8.65
N LYS A 123 15.58 -0.80 8.22
CA LYS A 123 15.51 0.48 7.52
C LYS A 123 14.91 1.52 8.48
N LYS A 124 14.96 2.81 8.13
CA LYS A 124 14.47 3.92 8.98
C LYS A 124 12.94 4.10 8.92
N VAL A 125 12.24 3.08 8.46
CA VAL A 125 10.79 3.00 8.40
C VAL A 125 10.35 1.80 9.21
N PHE A 126 9.41 2.01 10.12
CA PHE A 126 8.84 0.98 10.97
C PHE A 126 7.42 0.67 10.52
N THR A 127 7.09 -0.61 10.42
CA THR A 127 5.77 -1.13 10.09
C THR A 127 4.97 -1.35 11.37
N HIS A 128 3.93 -0.55 11.57
CA HIS A 128 3.13 -0.56 12.80
C HIS A 128 1.76 -1.17 12.51
N TRP A 129 1.60 -2.44 12.90
CA TRP A 129 0.41 -3.27 12.61
C TRP A 129 -0.67 -3.20 13.69
N GLY A 130 -1.89 -3.53 13.28
CA GLY A 130 -3.07 -3.69 14.14
C GLY A 130 -3.98 -2.46 14.06
N ASP A 131 -4.84 -2.31 15.06
CA ASP A 131 -5.92 -1.33 15.09
C ASP A 131 -5.45 0.09 15.47
N THR A 132 -4.54 0.66 14.67
CA THR A 132 -3.62 1.70 15.14
C THR A 132 -4.02 3.11 14.71
N ILE A 133 -3.81 4.09 15.59
CA ILE A 133 -4.24 5.49 15.36
C ILE A 133 -3.00 6.38 15.23
N SER A 134 -3.01 7.29 14.24
CA SER A 134 -1.96 8.30 14.09
C SER A 134 -1.84 9.16 15.35
N ALA A 135 -0.62 9.24 15.90
CA ALA A 135 -0.32 10.08 17.05
C ALA A 135 -0.50 11.59 16.75
N ASN A 136 -0.54 11.95 15.47
CA ASN A 136 -0.72 13.33 15.00
C ASN A 136 -2.18 13.68 14.70
N GLY A 137 -3.12 12.75 14.91
CA GLY A 137 -4.55 13.01 14.80
C GLY A 137 -5.02 14.00 15.87
N ASN A 138 -5.62 15.12 15.46
CA ASN A 138 -6.38 15.95 16.38
C ASN A 138 -7.63 15.15 16.81
N GLU A 139 -7.91 15.08 18.12
CA GLU A 139 -8.98 14.27 18.71
C GLU A 139 -10.37 14.48 18.07
N GLU A 140 -10.63 15.65 17.49
CA GLU A 140 -11.95 16.03 16.99
C GLU A 140 -12.28 15.51 15.58
N THR A 141 -11.30 15.14 14.73
CA THR A 141 -11.61 14.87 13.32
C THR A 141 -10.78 13.74 12.72
N LEU A 142 -11.00 12.51 13.18
CA LEU A 142 -10.65 11.22 12.53
C LEU A 142 -9.55 10.43 13.26
N ASN A 143 -9.88 9.93 14.46
CA ASN A 143 -9.24 8.75 15.06
C ASN A 143 -9.61 7.49 14.29
N ARG A 144 -9.24 7.43 13.01
CA ARG A 144 -9.42 6.22 12.20
C ARG A 144 -8.27 5.27 12.49
N LYS A 145 -8.64 4.05 12.85
CA LYS A 145 -7.71 2.94 13.04
C LYS A 145 -7.30 2.42 11.67
N MET A 146 -6.01 2.30 11.43
CA MET A 146 -5.45 1.74 10.19
C MET A 146 -4.75 0.43 10.53
N ASP A 147 -4.95 -0.61 9.72
CA ASP A 147 -4.39 -1.95 9.94
C ASP A 147 -2.86 -1.97 9.89
N LEU A 148 -2.28 -1.11 9.07
CA LEU A 148 -0.84 -0.92 8.98
C LEU A 148 -0.54 0.57 8.75
N ARG A 149 0.47 1.07 9.48
CA ARG A 149 1.06 2.38 9.24
C ARG A 149 2.55 2.24 9.01
N PHE A 150 3.06 2.95 8.00
CA PHE A 150 4.49 3.10 7.77
C PHE A 150 4.98 4.32 8.52
N LEU A 151 5.85 4.14 9.51
CA LEU A 151 6.32 5.20 10.39
C LEU A 151 7.78 5.55 10.11
N CYS A 152 8.06 6.80 9.79
CA CYS A 152 9.43 7.31 9.79
C CYS A 152 9.82 7.77 11.19
N MET A 153 10.78 7.07 11.80
CA MET A 153 11.28 7.40 13.13
C MET A 153 12.42 8.42 13.05
N THR A 154 12.20 9.60 13.62
CA THR A 154 13.26 10.57 13.90
C THR A 154 13.47 10.68 15.40
N ASN A 155 14.65 11.12 15.85
CA ASN A 155 15.05 11.17 17.27
C ASN A 155 14.08 11.88 18.24
N LYS A 156 13.05 12.57 17.75
CA LYS A 156 12.09 13.35 18.56
C LYS A 156 10.62 13.18 18.19
N CYS A 157 10.30 12.53 17.07
CA CYS A 157 8.91 12.36 16.61
C CYS A 157 8.86 11.27 15.51
N GLY A 158 7.91 10.35 15.63
CA GLY A 158 7.50 9.48 14.54
C GLY A 158 6.46 10.17 13.67
N ALA A 159 6.55 10.02 12.36
CA ALA A 159 5.49 10.47 11.46
C ALA A 159 5.05 9.32 10.57
N ASP A 160 3.74 9.22 10.38
CA ASP A 160 3.18 8.35 9.38
C ASP A 160 3.65 8.86 8.00
N VAL A 161 4.22 7.98 7.18
CA VAL A 161 4.66 8.23 5.79
C VAL A 161 3.92 7.34 4.77
N GLY A 162 2.99 6.53 5.24
CA GLY A 162 2.00 5.83 4.42
C GLY A 162 1.09 5.01 5.31
N ASP A 163 -0.02 4.55 4.75
CA ASP A 163 -0.97 3.67 5.43
C ASP A 163 -1.34 2.49 4.53
N ALA A 164 -1.80 1.41 5.16
CA ALA A 164 -2.48 0.34 4.45
C ALA A 164 -3.75 -0.13 5.15
N GLU A 165 -4.68 -0.64 4.34
CA GLU A 165 -5.91 -1.32 4.78
C GLU A 165 -5.98 -2.71 4.16
N PHE A 166 -6.47 -3.66 4.95
CA PHE A 166 -6.58 -5.06 4.57
C PHE A 166 -8.04 -5.51 4.61
N GLY A 167 -8.41 -6.35 3.66
CA GLY A 167 -9.72 -6.99 3.62
C GLY A 167 -9.63 -8.42 3.15
N LYS A 168 -10.55 -9.27 3.61
CA LYS A 168 -10.60 -10.69 3.21
C LYS A 168 -10.93 -10.88 1.72
N ILE A 169 -12.02 -10.25 1.23
CA ILE A 169 -12.57 -10.45 -0.11
C ILE A 169 -13.05 -9.12 -0.65
N ALA A 170 -12.83 -8.87 -1.95
CA ALA A 170 -13.33 -7.73 -2.69
C ALA A 170 -14.85 -7.82 -2.96
N PHE A 171 -15.69 -7.85 -1.91
CA PHE A 171 -17.07 -7.41 -2.10
C PHE A 171 -17.02 -5.92 -2.43
N GLN A 172 -17.64 -5.51 -3.53
CA GLN A 172 -17.57 -4.15 -4.05
C GLN A 172 -17.83 -3.09 -2.96
N GLN A 173 -18.82 -3.32 -2.09
CA GLN A 173 -19.12 -2.40 -0.98
C GLN A 173 -17.99 -2.30 0.05
N LYS A 174 -17.35 -3.42 0.41
CA LYS A 174 -16.24 -3.44 1.37
C LYS A 174 -14.99 -2.79 0.74
N TYR A 175 -14.67 -3.15 -0.51
CA TYR A 175 -13.59 -2.53 -1.28
C TYR A 175 -13.68 -0.99 -1.22
N TYR A 176 -14.85 -0.42 -1.54
CA TYR A 176 -15.02 1.04 -1.55
C TYR A 176 -15.03 1.66 -0.15
N TYR A 177 -15.55 0.94 0.85
CA TYR A 177 -15.54 1.41 2.23
C TYR A 177 -14.12 1.50 2.78
N ASP A 178 -13.32 0.45 2.60
CA ASP A 178 -11.93 0.39 3.06
C ASP A 178 -11.06 1.39 2.28
N LYS A 179 -11.27 1.51 0.96
CA LYS A 179 -10.64 2.55 0.15
C LYS A 179 -11.01 3.95 0.61
N GLN A 180 -12.28 4.22 0.90
CA GLN A 180 -12.71 5.52 1.42
C GLN A 180 -12.05 5.82 2.77
N LYS A 181 -11.93 4.82 3.64
CA LYS A 181 -11.26 4.90 4.93
C LYS A 181 -9.79 5.31 4.74
N LEU A 182 -9.06 4.56 3.92
CA LEU A 182 -7.66 4.76 3.55
C LEU A 182 -7.41 6.15 2.93
N VAL A 183 -8.18 6.53 1.92
CA VAL A 183 -8.04 7.80 1.18
C VAL A 183 -8.29 9.01 2.09
N THR A 184 -9.29 8.92 2.96
CA THR A 184 -9.58 10.03 3.88
C THR A 184 -8.47 10.18 4.93
N ASN A 185 -7.95 9.06 5.46
CA ASN A 185 -6.84 9.10 6.42
C ASN A 185 -5.58 9.63 5.76
N GLY A 186 -5.27 9.14 4.56
CA GLY A 186 -4.15 9.62 3.75
C GLY A 186 -4.21 11.11 3.46
N LYS A 187 -5.39 11.67 3.16
CA LYS A 187 -5.54 13.13 3.01
C LYS A 187 -5.19 13.88 4.29
N ASN A 188 -5.62 13.37 5.45
CA ASN A 188 -5.31 13.99 6.74
C ASN A 188 -3.80 13.99 7.01
N GLN A 189 -3.17 12.84 6.79
CA GLN A 189 -1.74 12.65 6.93
C GLN A 189 -0.96 13.58 5.98
N LEU A 190 -1.34 13.63 4.70
CA LEU A 190 -0.74 14.52 3.71
C LEU A 190 -0.82 15.99 4.17
N ASN A 191 -1.97 16.42 4.70
CA ASN A 191 -2.11 17.77 5.25
C ASN A 191 -1.16 18.04 6.43
N GLN A 192 -0.95 17.05 7.30
CA GLN A 192 -0.03 17.20 8.44
C GLN A 192 1.42 17.34 7.98
N ILE A 193 1.82 16.59 6.95
CA ILE A 193 3.15 16.68 6.34
C ILE A 193 3.31 18.07 5.69
N LEU A 194 2.33 18.50 4.89
CA LEU A 194 2.35 19.78 4.17
C LEU A 194 2.41 21.00 5.10
N LYS A 195 1.83 20.96 6.30
CA LYS A 195 1.96 22.04 7.31
C LYS A 195 3.42 22.39 7.61
N ASN A 196 4.30 21.39 7.57
CA ASN A 196 5.71 21.53 7.90
C ASN A 196 6.61 21.57 6.64
N TYR A 197 6.07 21.30 5.45
CA TYR A 197 6.81 21.35 4.20
C TYR A 197 6.87 22.79 3.65
N TYR A 198 8.00 23.14 3.04
CA TYR A 198 8.27 24.47 2.50
C TYR A 198 8.54 24.46 0.98
N GLY A 199 8.50 23.28 0.34
CA GLY A 199 8.64 23.15 -1.11
C GLY A 199 7.29 23.17 -1.84
N GLN A 200 7.25 22.66 -3.07
CA GLN A 200 6.00 22.59 -3.84
C GLN A 200 5.14 21.44 -3.31
N PRO A 201 3.87 21.65 -2.89
CA PRO A 201 3.04 20.59 -2.33
C PRO A 201 2.94 19.32 -3.19
N SER A 202 3.08 19.48 -4.52
CA SER A 202 3.08 18.40 -5.49
C SER A 202 4.29 17.46 -5.39
N ASP A 203 5.38 17.88 -4.72
CA ASP A 203 6.56 17.07 -4.43
C ASP A 203 6.26 16.00 -3.36
N VAL A 204 5.24 16.21 -2.52
CA VAL A 204 4.90 15.28 -1.44
C VAL A 204 3.99 14.18 -1.99
N LYS A 205 4.56 13.00 -2.23
CA LYS A 205 3.86 11.81 -2.70
C LYS A 205 3.59 10.86 -1.53
N LEU A 206 2.33 10.73 -1.14
CA LEU A 206 1.90 9.83 -0.07
C LEU A 206 1.49 8.47 -0.64
N CYS A 207 2.14 7.40 -0.16
CA CYS A 207 1.79 6.03 -0.52
C CYS A 207 0.62 5.52 0.31
N LEU A 208 -0.36 4.91 -0.35
CA LEU A 208 -1.49 4.22 0.27
C LEU A 208 -1.60 2.83 -0.32
N LEU A 209 -1.63 1.79 0.51
CA LEU A 209 -1.71 0.41 0.08
C LEU A 209 -3.07 -0.17 0.46
N GLN A 210 -3.77 -0.78 -0.49
CA GLN A 210 -4.98 -1.53 -0.21
C GLN A 210 -4.74 -2.98 -0.58
N VAL A 211 -5.03 -3.89 0.35
CA VAL A 211 -4.86 -5.33 0.16
C VAL A 211 -6.20 -6.01 0.33
N LEU A 212 -6.58 -6.87 -0.61
CA LEU A 212 -7.80 -7.66 -0.58
C LEU A 212 -7.49 -9.11 -0.92
N GLY A 213 -7.45 -9.94 0.11
CA GLY A 213 -7.02 -11.32 -0.02
C GLY A 213 -5.57 -11.41 -0.52
N PHE A 214 -5.39 -11.99 -1.71
CA PHE A 214 -4.10 -12.10 -2.38
C PHE A 214 -3.75 -10.93 -3.30
N GLU A 215 -4.67 -9.98 -3.49
CA GLU A 215 -4.50 -8.85 -4.42
C GLU A 215 -4.11 -7.59 -3.65
N ALA A 216 -3.23 -6.77 -4.24
CA ALA A 216 -2.79 -5.52 -3.67
C ALA A 216 -2.78 -4.39 -4.70
N VAL A 217 -3.20 -3.21 -4.27
CA VAL A 217 -3.21 -1.99 -5.08
C VAL A 217 -2.47 -0.88 -4.34
N ILE A 218 -1.47 -0.32 -5.01
CA ILE A 218 -0.75 0.88 -4.56
C ILE A 218 -1.41 2.10 -5.17
N TYR A 219 -1.84 3.00 -4.32
CA TYR A 219 -2.25 4.35 -4.68
C TYR A 219 -1.21 5.37 -4.24
N CYS A 220 -1.14 6.47 -4.97
CA CYS A 220 -0.37 7.64 -4.58
C CYS A 220 -1.31 8.85 -4.48
N MET A 221 -1.19 9.59 -3.38
CA MET A 221 -1.91 10.83 -3.15
C MET A 221 -0.95 12.01 -3.04
N TRP A 222 -1.28 13.13 -3.69
CA TRP A 222 -0.56 14.39 -3.53
C TRP A 222 -1.48 15.60 -3.68
N LEU A 223 -0.99 16.78 -3.31
CA LEU A 223 -1.67 18.06 -3.54
C LEU A 223 -1.07 18.70 -4.79
N ASP A 224 -1.79 18.72 -5.91
CA ASP A 224 -1.28 19.27 -7.17
C ASP A 224 -1.25 20.81 -7.14
N ARG A 225 -2.38 21.40 -6.75
CA ARG A 225 -2.63 22.84 -6.63
C ARG A 225 -3.52 23.10 -5.43
N ASP A 226 -3.66 24.36 -5.04
CA ASP A 226 -4.43 24.78 -3.86
C ASP A 226 -5.83 24.14 -3.80
N GLY A 227 -6.01 23.21 -2.86
CA GLY A 227 -7.25 22.49 -2.65
C GLY A 227 -7.55 21.35 -3.62
N VAL A 228 -6.68 21.03 -4.58
CA VAL A 228 -6.85 19.94 -5.56
C VAL A 228 -5.95 18.76 -5.19
N TYR A 229 -6.50 17.83 -4.41
CA TYR A 229 -5.83 16.58 -4.08
C TYR A 229 -6.03 15.60 -5.22
N VAL A 230 -5.00 14.87 -5.62
CA VAL A 230 -5.07 13.86 -6.68
C VAL A 230 -4.78 12.51 -6.05
N LEU A 231 -5.61 11.53 -6.35
CA LEU A 231 -5.39 10.12 -6.02
C LEU A 231 -5.25 9.34 -7.32
N LYS A 232 -4.16 8.58 -7.46
CA LYS A 232 -3.89 7.79 -8.67
C LYS A 232 -3.51 6.36 -8.32
N LYS A 233 -3.98 5.40 -9.13
CA LYS A 233 -3.54 4.01 -9.07
C LYS A 233 -2.17 3.91 -9.73
N ILE A 234 -1.19 3.41 -8.99
CA ILE A 234 0.20 3.30 -9.44
C ILE A 234 0.49 1.90 -9.93
N LYS A 235 0.14 0.89 -9.14
CA LYS A 235 0.40 -0.50 -9.44
C LYS A 235 -0.64 -1.39 -8.79
N GLU A 236 -0.98 -2.45 -9.49
CA GLU A 236 -1.79 -3.57 -9.03
C GLU A 236 -0.95 -4.82 -9.20
N PHE A 237 -0.92 -5.66 -8.18
CA PHE A 237 -0.11 -6.86 -8.14
C PHE A 237 -0.66 -7.84 -7.11
N ASP A 238 -0.35 -9.12 -7.30
CA ASP A 238 -0.95 -10.20 -6.54
C ASP A 238 0.13 -11.11 -5.99
N MET A 239 -0.20 -11.82 -4.92
CA MET A 239 0.61 -12.95 -4.48
C MET A 239 0.58 -14.06 -5.54
N PRO A 240 1.73 -14.64 -5.91
CA PRO A 240 1.78 -15.77 -6.82
C PRO A 240 1.05 -16.96 -6.21
N THR A 241 -0.10 -17.33 -6.77
CA THR A 241 -0.93 -18.46 -6.30
C THR A 241 -0.94 -19.63 -7.26
N ARG A 242 -0.50 -19.43 -8.51
CA ARG A 242 -0.57 -20.43 -9.58
C ARG A 242 0.82 -20.78 -10.08
N ALA A 243 1.14 -22.08 -10.04
CA ALA A 243 2.43 -22.56 -10.54
C ALA A 243 2.66 -22.26 -12.03
N THR A 244 1.59 -22.22 -12.84
CA THR A 244 1.67 -21.95 -14.29
C THR A 244 2.09 -20.53 -14.63
N THR A 245 1.88 -19.57 -13.73
CA THR A 245 2.18 -18.15 -13.93
C THR A 245 3.22 -17.64 -12.92
N LEU A 246 3.83 -18.54 -12.16
CA LEU A 246 4.68 -18.23 -11.01
C LEU A 246 5.77 -17.22 -11.33
N ASP A 247 6.51 -17.40 -12.42
CA ASP A 247 7.60 -16.47 -12.80
C ASP A 247 7.08 -15.07 -13.11
N THR A 248 5.96 -14.98 -13.84
CA THR A 248 5.34 -13.70 -14.22
C THR A 248 4.73 -13.02 -13.00
N ASP A 249 4.00 -13.76 -12.18
CA ASP A 249 3.35 -13.26 -10.97
C ASP A 249 4.40 -12.83 -9.94
N THR A 250 5.48 -13.60 -9.79
CA THR A 250 6.60 -13.24 -8.91
C THR A 250 7.23 -11.94 -9.38
N LYS A 251 7.54 -11.78 -10.66
CA LYS A 251 8.06 -10.50 -11.18
C LYS A 251 7.10 -9.34 -10.92
N ASN A 252 5.80 -9.55 -11.13
CA ASN A 252 4.80 -8.52 -10.88
C ASN A 252 4.72 -8.14 -9.40
N LEU A 253 4.81 -9.11 -8.49
CA LEU A 253 4.91 -8.91 -7.05
C LEU A 253 6.17 -8.11 -6.69
N MET A 254 7.33 -8.49 -7.24
CA MET A 254 8.62 -7.82 -7.00
C MET A 254 8.58 -6.35 -7.45
N ASP A 255 8.03 -6.09 -8.64
CA ASP A 255 7.82 -4.74 -9.14
C ASP A 255 6.92 -3.92 -8.19
N GLY A 256 5.82 -4.51 -7.74
CA GLY A 256 4.89 -3.89 -6.80
C GLY A 256 5.53 -3.55 -5.46
N LEU A 257 6.25 -4.50 -4.86
CA LEU A 257 6.97 -4.31 -3.60
C LEU A 257 8.07 -3.26 -3.74
N SER A 258 8.78 -3.23 -4.88
CA SER A 258 9.81 -2.22 -5.15
C SER A 258 9.23 -0.81 -5.26
N ILE A 259 8.08 -0.66 -5.92
CA ILE A 259 7.35 0.62 -5.99
C ILE A 259 6.88 1.05 -4.59
N LEU A 260 6.27 0.14 -3.82
CA LEU A 260 5.82 0.40 -2.46
C LEU A 260 6.96 0.92 -1.59
N GLN A 261 8.10 0.21 -1.63
CA GLN A 261 9.29 0.57 -0.88
C GLN A 261 9.82 1.95 -1.28
N SER A 262 9.93 2.21 -2.59
CA SER A 262 10.42 3.47 -3.13
C SER A 262 9.58 4.66 -2.68
N LEU A 263 8.25 4.59 -2.84
CA LEU A 263 7.34 5.66 -2.44
C LEU A 263 7.39 5.96 -0.94
N VAL A 264 7.42 4.91 -0.11
CA VAL A 264 7.49 5.06 1.34
C VAL A 264 8.85 5.66 1.76
N TYR A 265 9.95 5.26 1.13
CA TYR A 265 11.27 5.81 1.42
C TYR A 265 11.47 7.23 0.94
N ASP A 266 10.99 7.58 -0.24
CA ASP A 266 11.06 8.95 -0.76
C ASP A 266 10.37 9.91 0.21
N LEU A 267 9.18 9.55 0.70
CA LEU A 267 8.47 10.37 1.67
C LEU A 267 9.14 10.37 3.04
N ALA A 268 9.70 9.25 3.50
CA ALA A 268 10.48 9.19 4.74
C ALA A 268 11.75 10.06 4.67
N ALA A 269 12.46 10.05 3.55
CA ALA A 269 13.64 10.88 3.31
C ALA A 269 13.26 12.37 3.30
N LEU A 270 12.18 12.72 2.59
CA LEU A 270 11.64 14.07 2.57
C LEU A 270 11.26 14.55 3.96
N TYR A 271 10.58 13.71 4.74
CA TYR A 271 10.16 14.03 6.10
C TYR A 271 11.35 14.25 7.05
N ASN A 272 12.39 13.43 6.91
CA ASN A 272 13.65 13.63 7.64
C ASN A 272 14.27 14.99 7.35
N ASP A 273 14.26 15.41 6.08
CA ASP A 273 14.81 16.71 5.68
C ASP A 273 13.95 17.89 6.16
N ILE A 274 12.62 17.74 6.18
CA ILE A 274 11.71 18.68 6.83
C ILE A 274 12.09 18.84 8.30
N CYS A 275 12.32 17.75 9.03
CA CYS A 275 12.68 17.77 10.44
C CYS A 275 14.04 18.45 10.68
N LYS A 276 15.05 18.15 9.86
CA LYS A 276 16.38 18.80 9.94
C LYS A 276 16.28 20.31 9.71
N LYS A 277 15.57 20.74 8.67
CA LYS A 277 15.37 22.17 8.35
C LYS A 277 14.63 22.90 9.48
N ARG A 278 13.57 22.30 10.02
CA ARG A 278 12.81 22.84 11.15
C ARG A 278 13.69 23.04 12.39
N ASN A 279 14.53 22.07 12.73
CA ASN A 279 15.43 22.18 13.87
C ASN A 279 16.50 23.27 13.66
N LYS A 280 17.05 23.39 12.45
CA LYS A 280 17.98 24.48 12.09
C LYS A 280 17.32 25.86 12.20
N MET A 281 16.07 26.00 11.76
CA MET A 281 15.33 27.27 11.85
C MET A 281 14.97 27.65 13.29
N LYS A 282 14.56 26.68 14.13
CA LYS A 282 14.29 26.94 15.55
C LYS A 282 15.52 27.46 16.31
N ALA A 283 16.71 27.05 15.88
CA ALA A 283 17.96 27.52 16.47
C ALA A 283 18.31 28.98 16.09
N LEU A 284 17.65 29.57 15.09
CA LEU A 284 18.00 30.90 14.54
C LEU A 284 17.12 32.06 15.07
N THR A 285 16.16 31.83 15.97
CA THR A 285 15.40 32.86 16.73
C THR A 285 14.89 34.08 15.95
N GLN A 286 14.54 33.95 14.66
CA GLN A 286 13.86 35.02 13.92
C GLN A 286 12.36 34.70 13.77
N PRO A 287 11.47 35.67 14.07
CA PRO A 287 10.04 35.52 13.84
C PRO A 287 9.79 35.53 12.33
N MET A 288 9.37 34.39 11.78
CA MET A 288 8.97 34.34 10.38
C MET A 288 7.67 35.09 10.17
N LEU A 289 7.62 35.90 9.11
CA LEU A 289 6.39 36.31 8.44
C LEU A 289 5.53 35.05 8.22
N SER A 290 4.39 34.98 8.92
CA SER A 290 3.45 33.88 8.78
C SER A 290 2.78 33.98 7.41
N TYR A 291 3.42 33.41 6.38
CA TYR A 291 2.70 33.06 5.17
C TYR A 291 1.50 32.20 5.59
N ASN A 292 0.32 32.48 5.04
CA ASN A 292 -0.93 31.86 5.49
C ASN A 292 -0.97 30.39 5.03
N LYS A 293 -0.19 29.53 5.70
CA LYS A 293 0.11 28.12 5.36
C LYS A 293 -1.12 27.22 5.27
N THR A 294 -2.28 27.69 5.71
CA THR A 294 -3.54 26.95 5.71
C THR A 294 -4.42 27.28 4.51
N ALA A 295 -4.07 28.26 3.66
CA ALA A 295 -4.88 28.64 2.51
C ALA A 295 -5.12 27.48 1.53
N TRP A 296 -4.15 26.55 1.45
CA TRP A 296 -4.17 25.38 0.58
C TRP A 296 -5.04 24.25 1.14
N HIS A 297 -5.23 24.21 2.47
CA HIS A 297 -5.94 23.13 3.13
C HIS A 297 -7.44 23.27 2.93
N ARG A 298 -8.09 22.12 2.80
CA ARG A 298 -9.54 22.00 2.82
C ARG A 298 -9.92 21.01 3.89
N THR A 299 -10.81 21.41 4.79
CA THR A 299 -11.34 20.57 5.85
C THR A 299 -11.81 19.23 5.29
N ILE A 300 -11.56 18.16 6.04
CA ILE A 300 -12.07 16.85 5.68
C ILE A 300 -13.54 16.80 6.05
N TRP A 301 -14.39 16.62 5.05
CA TRP A 301 -15.78 16.30 5.26
C TRP A 301 -15.88 14.86 5.74
N THR A 302 -16.48 14.69 6.92
CA THR A 302 -16.79 13.38 7.48
C THR A 302 -18.29 13.17 7.29
N PRO A 303 -18.73 12.09 6.62
CA PRO A 303 -20.15 11.80 6.55
C PRO A 303 -20.73 11.61 7.95
N PRO A 304 -21.99 12.02 8.19
CA PRO A 304 -22.66 11.70 9.45
C PRO A 304 -22.68 10.19 9.69
N PRO A 305 -22.69 9.72 10.95
CA PRO A 305 -22.80 8.31 11.27
C PRO A 305 -24.01 7.69 10.56
N ARG A 306 -23.85 6.50 9.98
CA ARG A 306 -25.02 5.77 9.45
C ARG A 306 -26.04 5.57 10.57
N PRO A 307 -27.35 5.78 10.33
CA PRO A 307 -28.37 5.43 11.30
C PRO A 307 -28.15 3.98 11.72
N GLN A 308 -27.99 3.73 13.02
CA GLN A 308 -27.89 2.37 13.52
C GLN A 308 -29.17 1.64 13.09
N GLN A 309 -29.04 0.54 12.34
CA GLN A 309 -30.21 -0.28 12.06
C GLN A 309 -30.81 -0.68 13.42
N PRO A 310 -32.12 -0.53 13.62
CA PRO A 310 -32.76 -0.89 14.88
C PRO A 310 -32.36 -2.32 15.22
N ALA A 311 -31.90 -2.53 16.45
CA ALA A 311 -31.52 -3.84 16.95
C ALA A 311 -32.66 -4.80 16.61
N LYS A 312 -32.36 -5.89 15.90
CA LYS A 312 -33.34 -6.94 15.63
C LYS A 312 -33.79 -7.46 16.99
N THR A 313 -34.98 -7.07 17.42
CA THR A 313 -35.67 -7.68 18.56
C THR A 313 -35.82 -9.14 18.21
N THR A 314 -35.06 -9.97 18.92
CA THR A 314 -35.11 -11.43 18.86
C THR A 314 -36.21 -11.92 19.80
#